data_AF-A0A7S3CY72-F1
#
_entry.id   AF-A0A7S3CY72-F1
#
_cell.length_a   1.000
_cell.length_b   1.000
_cell.length_c   1.000
_cell.angle_alpha   90.00
_cell.angle_beta   90.00
_cell.angle_gamma   90.00
#
_symmetry.space_group_name_H-M   'P 1'
#
loop_
_entity.id
_entity.type
_entity.pdbx_description
1 polymer ?
#
loop_
_entity_poly.entity_id
_entity_poly.type
_entity_poly.pdbx_seq_one_letter_code
_entity_poly.pdbx_strand_id
1 'polypeptide(L)'
;MGGHRPVGLNVAKRVEEDQRIARNQEIVKESLKVLGTAEWHMKMDRYERDRERRKEEDQVKEELSQANEELKIRRRARLTALYEAEMAEYERQLNAMGLAIEGAHQ
;
A
#
# COMPACT_ATOMS: atom_id res chain seq x y z
N MET A 1 -16.19 77.39 23.85
CA MET A 1 -14.85 77.43 23.23
C MET A 1 -14.72 76.20 22.35
N GLY A 2 -14.91 76.34 21.04
CA GLY A 2 -14.97 75.23 20.08
C GLY A 2 -13.61 74.59 19.87
N GLY A 3 -13.51 73.28 20.10
CA GLY A 3 -12.30 72.50 19.86
C GLY A 3 -12.02 72.40 18.36
N HIS A 4 -10.96 73.07 17.90
CA HIS A 4 -10.48 72.95 16.53
C HIS A 4 -9.90 71.54 16.36
N ARG A 5 -10.63 70.63 15.68
CA ARG A 5 -10.03 69.36 15.25
C ARG A 5 -8.93 69.68 14.25
N PRO A 6 -7.70 69.17 14.44
CA PRO A 6 -6.62 69.42 13.49
C PRO A 6 -7.01 68.87 12.12
N VAL A 7 -6.94 69.73 11.10
CA VAL A 7 -7.21 69.37 9.71
C VAL A 7 -6.21 68.27 9.31
N GLY A 8 -6.72 67.13 8.83
CA GLY A 8 -5.90 65.98 8.42
C GLY A 8 -5.95 64.76 9.36
N LEU A 9 -6.46 64.88 10.60
CA LEU A 9 -6.54 63.73 11.52
C LEU A 9 -7.45 62.59 10.99
N ASN A 10 -8.56 62.94 10.35
CA ASN A 10 -9.47 61.96 9.74
C ASN A 10 -8.81 61.25 8.56
N VAL A 11 -7.98 61.97 7.79
CA VAL A 11 -7.24 61.41 6.65
C VAL A 11 -6.15 60.48 7.15
N ALA A 12 -5.38 60.89 8.17
CA ALA A 12 -4.35 60.04 8.78
C ALA A 12 -4.92 58.73 9.33
N LYS A 13 -6.05 58.78 10.04
CA LYS A 13 -6.76 57.59 10.53
C LYS A 13 -7.23 56.68 9.39
N ARG A 14 -7.71 57.27 8.28
CA ARG A 14 -8.14 56.49 7.12
C ARG A 14 -6.95 55.81 6.42
N VAL A 15 -5.84 56.53 6.26
CA VAL A 15 -4.61 55.99 5.68
C VAL A 15 -4.05 54.85 6.53
N GLU A 16 -4.05 55.00 7.86
CA GLU A 16 -3.63 53.93 8.78
C GLU A 16 -4.51 52.68 8.66
N GLU A 17 -5.83 52.87 8.58
CA GLU A 17 -6.79 51.79 8.39
C GLU A 17 -6.60 51.08 7.04
N ASP A 18 -6.44 51.85 5.95
CA ASP A 18 -6.22 51.30 4.61
C ASP A 18 -4.88 50.53 4.54
N GLN A 19 -3.82 51.04 5.19
CA GLN A 19 -2.55 50.32 5.31
C GLN A 19 -2.68 49.03 6.14
N ARG A 20 -3.48 49.04 7.21
CA ARG A 20 -3.73 47.85 8.02
C ARG A 20 -4.47 46.79 7.22
N ILE A 21 -5.51 47.18 6.48
CA ILE A 21 -6.27 46.28 5.61
C ILE A 21 -5.35 45.70 4.52
N ALA A 22 -4.54 46.53 3.87
CA ALA A 22 -3.60 46.07 2.84
C ALA A 22 -2.59 45.05 3.38
N ARG A 23 -2.01 45.28 4.56
CA ARG A 23 -1.12 44.31 5.22
C ARG A 23 -1.83 43.00 5.52
N ASN A 24 -3.04 43.06 6.07
CA ASN A 24 -3.81 41.86 6.40
C ASN A 24 -4.19 41.07 5.14
N GLN A 25 -4.49 41.74 4.04
CA GLN A 25 -4.78 41.09 2.76
C GLN A 25 -3.58 40.31 2.23
N GLU A 26 -2.36 40.86 2.33
CA GLU A 26 -1.17 40.14 1.88
C GLU A 26 -0.88 38.92 2.78
N ILE A 27 -1.03 39.05 4.10
CA ILE A 27 -0.89 37.92 5.04
C ILE A 27 -1.88 36.80 4.70
N VAL A 28 -3.15 37.13 4.45
CA VAL A 28 -4.17 36.14 4.08
C VAL A 28 -3.81 35.45 2.77
N LYS A 29 -3.38 36.21 1.77
CA LYS A 29 -2.99 35.69 0.47
C LYS A 29 -1.79 34.74 0.56
N GLU A 30 -0.78 35.07 1.36
CA GLU A 30 0.35 34.16 1.62
C GLU A 30 -0.09 32.91 2.38
N SER A 31 -0.92 33.07 3.41
CA SER A 31 -1.46 31.96 4.19
C SER A 31 -2.27 30.98 3.33
N LEU A 32 -3.08 31.48 2.41
CA LEU A 32 -3.87 30.66 1.48
C LEU A 32 -2.99 29.87 0.52
N LYS A 33 -1.86 30.43 0.06
CA LYS A 33 -0.90 29.70 -0.77
C LYS A 33 -0.29 28.54 -0.01
N VAL A 34 0.17 28.79 1.23
CA VAL A 34 0.76 27.74 2.09
C VAL A 34 -0.27 26.65 2.38
N LEU A 35 -1.52 27.02 2.68
CA LEU A 35 -2.59 26.05 2.91
C LEU A 35 -2.84 25.19 1.68
N GLY A 36 -2.94 25.80 0.49
CA GLY A 36 -3.15 25.05 -0.76
C GLY A 36 -2.02 24.04 -1.04
N THR A 37 -0.77 24.43 -0.80
CA THR A 37 0.37 23.52 -0.93
C THR A 37 0.32 22.39 0.12
N ALA A 38 0.00 22.70 1.37
CA ALA A 38 -0.12 21.70 2.43
C ALA A 38 -1.24 20.69 2.13
N GLU A 39 -2.41 21.15 1.71
CA GLU A 39 -3.53 20.28 1.32
C GLU A 39 -3.17 19.37 0.14
N TRP A 40 -2.44 19.91 -0.85
CA TRP A 40 -1.96 19.10 -1.97
C TRP A 40 -1.01 18.01 -1.50
N HIS A 41 -0.03 18.33 -0.65
CA HIS A 41 0.89 17.33 -0.09
C HIS A 41 0.17 16.25 0.72
N MET A 42 -0.81 16.63 1.55
CA MET A 42 -1.59 15.66 2.31
C MET A 42 -2.40 14.72 1.41
N LYS A 43 -2.95 15.23 0.29
CA LYS A 43 -3.65 14.40 -0.70
C LYS A 43 -2.70 13.45 -1.41
N MET A 44 -1.52 13.93 -1.80
CA MET A 44 -0.50 13.12 -2.47
C MET A 44 0.02 12.02 -1.56
N ASP A 45 0.38 12.33 -0.31
CA ASP A 45 0.84 11.34 0.67
C ASP A 45 -0.21 10.25 0.91
N ARG A 46 -1.49 10.61 1.04
CA ARG A 46 -2.57 9.61 1.12
C ARG A 46 -2.62 8.72 -0.11
N TYR A 47 -2.58 9.31 -1.31
CA TYR A 47 -2.65 8.57 -2.56
C TYR A 47 -1.45 7.62 -2.73
N GLU A 48 -0.25 8.07 -2.39
CA GLU A 48 0.97 7.28 -2.45
C GLU A 48 0.90 6.10 -1.49
N ARG A 49 0.48 6.31 -0.25
CA ARG A 49 0.26 5.22 0.73
C ARG A 49 -0.78 4.22 0.27
N ASP A 50 -1.91 4.69 -0.29
CA ASP A 50 -2.94 3.79 -0.82
C ASP A 50 -2.42 2.98 -2.01
N ARG A 51 -1.57 3.58 -2.85
CA ARG A 51 -0.95 2.90 -3.98
C ARG A 51 0.07 1.86 -3.52
N GLU A 52 0.90 2.18 -2.53
CA GLU A 52 1.85 1.24 -1.93
C GLU A 52 1.13 0.08 -1.27
N ARG A 53 0.12 0.35 -0.44
CA ARG A 53 -0.69 -0.70 0.20
C ARG A 53 -1.28 -1.68 -0.83
N ARG A 54 -1.83 -1.18 -1.94
CA ARG A 54 -2.36 -2.05 -3.01
C ARG A 54 -1.30 -2.94 -3.64
N LYS A 55 -0.09 -2.40 -3.89
CA LYS A 55 1.02 -3.19 -4.42
C LYS A 55 1.44 -4.29 -3.45
N GLU A 56 1.54 -3.96 -2.17
CA GLU A 56 1.85 -4.94 -1.11
C GLU A 56 0.78 -6.03 -1.03
N GLU A 57 -0.50 -5.65 -1.05
CA GLU A 57 -1.61 -6.61 -1.06
C GLU A 57 -1.54 -7.57 -2.25
N ASP A 58 -1.19 -7.08 -3.44
CA ASP A 58 -1.09 -7.90 -4.64
C ASP A 58 0.15 -8.81 -4.59
N GLN A 59 1.29 -8.32 -4.08
CA GLN A 59 2.48 -9.14 -3.83
C GLN A 59 2.19 -10.28 -2.85
N VAL A 60 1.53 -9.98 -1.73
CA VAL A 60 1.15 -10.99 -0.73
C VAL A 60 0.24 -12.05 -1.33
N LYS A 61 -0.73 -11.67 -2.18
CA LYS A 61 -1.60 -12.63 -2.87
C LYS A 61 -0.82 -13.53 -3.82
N GLU A 62 0.13 -12.97 -4.55
CA GLU A 62 0.97 -13.72 -5.47
C GLU A 62 1.85 -14.73 -4.72
N GLU A 63 2.53 -14.28 -3.65
CA GLU A 63 3.33 -15.14 -2.78
C GLU A 63 2.51 -16.28 -2.17
N LEU A 64 1.30 -15.98 -1.69
CA LEU A 64 0.39 -16.99 -1.14
C LEU A 64 -0.05 -18.00 -2.21
N SER A 65 -0.29 -17.55 -3.44
CA SER A 65 -0.61 -18.43 -4.57
C SER A 65 0.55 -19.37 -4.89
N GLN A 66 1.77 -18.85 -4.95
CA GLN A 66 2.98 -19.63 -5.20
C GLN A 66 3.24 -20.64 -4.08
N ALA A 67 3.11 -20.25 -2.82
CA ALA A 67 3.27 -21.14 -1.67
C ALA A 67 2.24 -22.28 -1.67
N ASN A 68 1.00 -22.00 -2.06
CA ASN A 68 -0.03 -23.03 -2.19
C ASN A 68 0.29 -24.02 -3.31
N GLU A 69 0.80 -23.54 -4.44
CA GLU A 69 1.19 -24.42 -5.54
C GLU A 69 2.38 -25.29 -5.18
N GLU A 70 3.38 -24.71 -4.51
CA GLU A 70 4.52 -25.46 -3.97
C GLU A 70 4.06 -26.56 -3.02
N LEU A 71 3.10 -26.27 -2.14
CA LEU A 71 2.54 -27.28 -1.23
C LEU A 71 1.90 -28.45 -1.98
N LYS A 72 1.15 -28.18 -3.06
CA LYS A 72 0.56 -29.24 -3.90
C LYS A 72 1.63 -30.09 -4.56
N ILE A 73 2.68 -29.47 -5.10
CA ILE A 73 3.81 -30.17 -5.73
C ILE A 73 4.50 -31.07 -4.71
N ARG A 74 4.84 -30.54 -3.52
CA ARG A 74 5.45 -31.30 -2.44
C ARG A 74 4.58 -32.47 -1.99
N ARG A 75 3.27 -32.26 -1.87
CA ARG A 75 2.32 -33.32 -1.51
C ARG A 75 2.27 -34.42 -2.56
N ARG A 76 2.22 -34.05 -3.85
CA ARG A 76 2.25 -35.01 -4.96
C ARG A 76 3.54 -35.81 -4.95
N ALA A 77 4.69 -35.16 -4.81
CA ALA A 77 5.98 -35.85 -4.73
C ALA A 77 6.03 -36.84 -3.57
N ARG A 78 5.51 -36.46 -2.39
CA ARG A 78 5.45 -37.34 -1.22
C ARG A 78 4.52 -38.55 -1.44
N LEU A 79 3.39 -38.36 -2.10
CA LEU A 79 2.48 -39.46 -2.44
C LEU A 79 3.10 -40.41 -3.46
N THR A 80 3.76 -39.87 -4.50
CA THR A 80 4.49 -40.70 -5.46
C THR A 80 5.56 -41.54 -4.79
N ALA A 81 6.39 -40.93 -3.93
CA ALA A 81 7.42 -41.65 -3.18
C ALA A 81 6.83 -42.73 -2.25
N LEU A 82 5.67 -42.48 -1.64
CA LEU A 82 4.98 -43.48 -0.83
C LEU A 82 4.54 -44.67 -1.68
N TYR A 83 3.89 -44.42 -2.82
CA TYR A 83 3.44 -45.49 -3.71
C TYR A 83 4.60 -46.27 -4.32
N GLU A 84 5.70 -45.61 -4.69
CA GLU A 84 6.91 -46.29 -5.15
C GLU A 84 7.47 -47.22 -4.08
N ALA A 85 7.51 -46.77 -2.82
CA ALA A 85 7.98 -47.59 -1.70
C ALA A 85 7.04 -48.78 -1.42
N GLU A 86 5.72 -48.56 -1.46
CA GLU A 86 4.73 -49.63 -1.28
C GLU A 86 4.78 -50.64 -2.43
N MET A 87 4.91 -50.18 -3.68
CA MET A 87 5.05 -51.05 -4.84
C MET A 87 6.32 -51.90 -4.76
N ALA A 88 7.45 -51.31 -4.36
CA ALA A 88 8.67 -52.07 -4.15
C ALA A 88 8.51 -53.14 -3.06
N GLU A 89 7.77 -52.85 -1.99
CA GLU A 89 7.48 -53.82 -0.95
C GLU A 89 6.56 -54.96 -1.42
N TYR A 90 5.49 -54.63 -2.15
CA TYR A 90 4.59 -55.63 -2.72
C TYR A 90 5.33 -56.54 -3.72
N GLU A 91 6.17 -55.96 -4.58
CA GLU A 91 6.99 -56.71 -5.52
C GLU A 91 7.92 -57.69 -4.79
N ARG A 92 8.55 -57.27 -3.67
CA ARG A 92 9.35 -58.18 -2.83
C ARG A 92 8.53 -59.35 -2.28
N GLN A 93 7.35 -59.06 -1.75
CA GLN A 93 6.47 -60.07 -1.15
C GLN A 93 5.94 -61.07 -2.19
N LEU A 94 5.54 -60.57 -3.36
CA LEU A 94 5.05 -61.42 -4.45
C LEU A 94 6.16 -62.30 -5.02
N ASN A 95 7.36 -61.76 -5.22
CA ASN A 95 8.51 -62.54 -5.66
C ASN A 95 8.84 -63.67 -4.67
N ALA A 96 8.70 -63.43 -3.36
CA ALA A 96 8.85 -64.48 -2.34
C ALA A 96 7.79 -65.59 -2.46
N MET A 97 6.61 -65.29 -3.01
CA MET A 97 5.54 -66.26 -3.32
C MET A 97 5.69 -66.89 -4.72
N GLY A 98 6.70 -66.50 -5.50
CA GLY A 98 6.87 -66.91 -6.89
C GLY A 98 5.86 -66.25 -7.85
N LEU A 99 5.27 -65.13 -7.45
CA LEU A 99 4.33 -64.32 -8.23
C LEU A 99 4.99 -62.99 -8.63
N ALA A 100 4.44 -62.28 -9.62
CA ALA A 100 4.93 -60.97 -10.06
C ALA A 100 3.76 -60.01 -10.35
N ILE A 101 4.00 -58.69 -10.27
CA ILE A 101 2.99 -57.68 -10.59
C ILE A 101 2.88 -57.51 -12.10
N GLU A 102 1.65 -57.60 -12.63
CA GLU A 102 1.37 -57.38 -14.05
C GLU A 102 1.63 -55.91 -14.44
N GLY A 103 2.51 -55.68 -15.41
CA GLY A 103 2.87 -54.33 -15.90
C GLY A 103 4.13 -53.69 -15.31
N ALA A 104 4.84 -54.34 -14.38
CA ALA A 104 6.08 -53.81 -13.79
C ALA A 104 7.33 -53.88 -14.71
N HIS A 105 7.21 -54.46 -15.91
CA HIS A 105 8.31 -54.71 -16.85
C HIS A 105 8.12 -54.09 -18.26
N GLN A 106 7.16 -53.19 -18.42
CA GLN A 106 7.02 -52.36 -19.63
C GLN A 106 7.43 -50.92 -19.33
#